data_AF-A0AAU4AUV9-F1
#
_entry.id   AF-A0AAU4AUV9-F1
#
_cell.length_a   1.000
_cell.length_b   1.000
_cell.length_c   1.000
_cell.angle_alpha   90.00
_cell.angle_beta   90.00
_cell.angle_gamma   90.00
#
_symmetry.space_group_name_H-M   'P 1'
#
loop_
_entity.id
_entity.type
_entity.pdbx_description
1 polymer ?
#
loop_
_entity_poly.entity_id
_entity_poly.type
_entity_poly.pdbx_seq_one_letter_code
_entity_poly.pdbx_strand_id
1 'polypeptide(L)'
;MLLAVAAVAALGGCSSSSDGDKEPAATGGATAPVASASTSASAADSASAGTSAGTSAGTGTGSGGTHGRIDYTGAISGGFDVTTSVGCVTLAGKLLAVTAPDTNDASAPTAPSFGANVGVEGTAVLVTPDNSIFLKADAQGLSVAKHGDVWTLTVSGTQLGAADGAGKAVTVTGHLTCTKTTGTGAS
;
A
#
# COMPACT_ATOMS: atom_id res chain seq x y z
N MET A 1 36.14 -32.73 -26.97
CA MET A 1 37.01 -32.68 -25.78
C MET A 1 36.08 -32.60 -24.57
N LEU A 2 36.15 -33.54 -23.63
CA LEU A 2 35.18 -33.71 -22.55
C LEU A 2 35.89 -33.48 -21.20
N LEU A 3 35.37 -32.58 -20.35
CA LEU A 3 35.74 -32.41 -18.92
C LEU A 3 34.54 -31.71 -18.24
N ALA A 4 33.82 -32.38 -17.33
CA ALA A 4 34.07 -32.52 -15.87
C ALA A 4 33.43 -31.34 -15.08
N VAL A 5 32.22 -31.47 -14.51
CA VAL A 5 31.81 -32.18 -13.26
C VAL A 5 32.24 -31.49 -11.96
N ALA A 6 31.28 -30.87 -11.26
CA ALA A 6 31.17 -30.62 -9.81
C ALA A 6 29.87 -29.82 -9.52
N ALA A 7 29.22 -29.82 -8.36
CA ALA A 7 29.11 -30.79 -7.26
C ALA A 7 27.85 -30.47 -6.41
N VAL A 8 27.48 -31.42 -5.54
CA VAL A 8 26.24 -31.52 -4.72
C VAL A 8 25.99 -30.35 -3.75
N ALA A 9 24.71 -30.03 -3.51
CA ALA A 9 24.22 -29.61 -2.19
C ALA A 9 22.84 -30.25 -1.92
N ALA A 10 22.76 -31.16 -0.94
CA ALA A 10 21.52 -31.81 -0.52
C ALA A 10 20.97 -31.13 0.74
N LEU A 11 19.71 -30.71 0.72
CA LEU A 11 19.02 -30.16 1.89
C LEU A 11 18.60 -31.29 2.83
N GLY A 12 19.39 -31.53 3.87
CA GLY A 12 18.94 -32.26 5.05
C GLY A 12 18.31 -31.29 6.06
N GLY A 13 17.26 -31.75 6.77
CA GLY A 13 16.80 -31.09 8.01
C GLY A 13 15.36 -30.57 8.00
N CYS A 14 14.40 -31.48 8.13
CA CYS A 14 13.16 -31.21 8.87
C CYS A 14 12.90 -32.42 9.76
N SER A 15 12.93 -32.22 11.08
CA SER A 15 12.69 -33.24 12.10
C SER A 15 11.79 -32.70 13.19
N SER A 16 11.03 -33.61 13.79
CA SER A 16 10.37 -33.50 15.10
C SER A 16 9.05 -32.73 15.18
N SER A 17 7.96 -33.50 15.11
CA SER A 17 6.73 -33.27 15.89
C SER A 17 6.99 -33.42 17.39
N SER A 18 6.15 -32.82 18.24
CA SER A 18 5.58 -33.46 19.44
C SER A 18 4.47 -32.61 20.08
N ASP A 19 3.58 -33.30 20.78
CA ASP A 19 2.27 -32.89 21.29
C ASP A 19 2.30 -32.02 22.57
N GLY A 20 1.13 -31.50 22.99
CA GLY A 20 1.03 -30.74 24.25
C GLY A 20 -0.35 -30.18 24.61
N ASP A 21 -1.35 -31.04 24.86
CA ASP A 21 -2.64 -30.63 25.43
C ASP A 21 -2.52 -30.03 26.84
N LYS A 22 -3.16 -28.87 27.08
CA LYS A 22 -3.68 -28.53 28.42
C LYS A 22 -4.76 -27.43 28.44
N GLU A 23 -6.00 -27.85 28.63
CA GLU A 23 -6.98 -27.07 29.40
C GLU A 23 -6.77 -27.35 30.90
N PRO A 24 -7.16 -26.44 31.81
CA PRO A 24 -8.50 -26.59 32.40
C PRO A 24 -9.23 -25.28 32.75
N ALA A 25 -10.56 -25.36 32.84
CA ALA A 25 -11.47 -24.28 33.17
C ALA A 25 -11.69 -23.95 34.67
N ALA A 26 -12.41 -22.84 34.88
CA ALA A 26 -13.21 -22.44 36.06
C ALA A 26 -12.43 -21.90 37.31
N THR A 27 -13.00 -21.09 38.21
CA THR A 27 -14.41 -20.68 38.44
C THR A 27 -14.47 -19.22 38.96
N GLY A 28 -15.58 -18.51 38.71
CA GLY A 28 -15.75 -17.08 39.01
C GLY A 28 -16.05 -16.64 40.46
N GLY A 29 -16.54 -15.40 40.59
CA GLY A 29 -16.98 -14.78 41.85
C GLY A 29 -17.50 -13.36 41.59
N ALA A 30 -18.76 -13.08 41.94
CA ALA A 30 -19.48 -11.87 41.52
C ALA A 30 -19.82 -10.93 42.69
N THR A 31 -19.95 -9.63 42.42
CA THR A 31 -21.03 -8.79 43.03
C THR A 31 -21.23 -7.48 42.25
N ALA A 32 -22.49 -7.10 42.05
CA ALA A 32 -22.92 -5.73 41.70
C ALA A 32 -23.25 -4.96 43.02
N PRO A 33 -23.68 -3.67 43.08
CA PRO A 33 -24.83 -3.15 42.30
C PRO A 33 -24.87 -1.62 41.98
N VAL A 34 -25.96 -1.20 41.29
CA VAL A 34 -26.62 0.14 41.18
C VAL A 34 -25.82 1.39 40.72
N ALA A 35 -26.41 2.38 40.04
CA ALA A 35 -27.60 2.48 39.16
C ALA A 35 -27.64 3.88 38.49
N SER A 36 -28.29 3.98 37.30
CA SER A 36 -29.01 5.15 36.73
C SER A 36 -28.37 6.56 36.70
N ALA A 37 -28.60 7.45 35.75
CA ALA A 37 -29.18 7.50 34.39
C ALA A 37 -28.75 8.89 33.81
N SER A 38 -28.97 9.35 32.57
CA SER A 38 -30.08 9.19 31.63
C SER A 38 -29.65 9.70 30.24
N THR A 39 -30.42 9.32 29.20
CA THR A 39 -30.71 10.10 27.96
C THR A 39 -29.53 10.65 27.11
N SER A 40 -29.47 10.40 25.81
CA SER A 40 -30.60 10.43 24.87
C SER A 40 -30.53 9.34 23.80
N ALA A 41 -31.68 8.77 23.45
CA ALA A 41 -31.83 7.80 22.37
C ALA A 41 -32.47 8.43 21.13
N SER A 42 -31.99 8.04 19.95
CA SER A 42 -32.62 8.03 18.62
C SER A 42 -31.65 7.22 17.74
N ALA A 43 -31.85 5.96 17.33
CA ALA A 43 -33.04 5.27 16.82
C ALA A 43 -33.70 6.07 15.68
N ALA A 44 -33.98 5.55 14.48
CA ALA A 44 -33.62 4.29 13.81
C ALA A 44 -33.76 4.53 12.26
N ASP A 45 -33.60 3.61 11.30
CA ASP A 45 -33.41 2.14 11.29
C ASP A 45 -32.80 1.69 9.93
N SER A 46 -32.73 0.36 9.68
CA SER A 46 -32.90 -0.30 8.37
C SER A 46 -31.87 -0.12 7.25
N ALA A 47 -31.20 -1.23 6.95
CA ALA A 47 -30.54 -1.45 5.66
C ALA A 47 -31.57 -1.55 4.52
N SER A 48 -31.19 -1.11 3.32
CA SER A 48 -31.78 -1.57 2.05
C SER A 48 -30.77 -1.43 0.92
N ALA A 49 -30.69 -2.46 0.08
CA ALA A 49 -29.88 -2.42 -1.13
C ALA A 49 -30.55 -1.53 -2.18
N GLY A 50 -29.77 -0.68 -2.86
CA GLY A 50 -30.28 0.21 -3.90
C GLY A 50 -29.13 0.86 -4.68
N THR A 51 -28.98 0.47 -5.93
CA THR A 51 -27.98 1.00 -6.87
C THR A 51 -28.16 2.49 -7.12
N SER A 52 -27.08 3.28 -7.07
CA SER A 52 -26.89 4.44 -7.95
C SER A 52 -25.42 4.86 -8.03
N ALA A 53 -25.01 5.28 -9.22
CA ALA A 53 -23.71 5.91 -9.46
C ALA A 53 -23.72 7.38 -9.01
N GLY A 54 -22.54 7.95 -8.81
CA GLY A 54 -22.37 9.40 -8.68
C GLY A 54 -21.53 9.83 -7.48
N THR A 55 -20.28 10.19 -7.78
CA THR A 55 -19.52 11.22 -7.06
C THR A 55 -19.51 11.15 -5.53
N SER A 56 -18.54 10.40 -5.00
CA SER A 56 -17.75 10.92 -3.89
C SER A 56 -16.29 10.93 -4.30
N ALA A 57 -15.86 12.03 -4.93
CA ALA A 57 -14.47 12.46 -4.87
C ALA A 57 -14.21 12.93 -3.43
N GLY A 58 -14.15 11.96 -2.52
CA GLY A 58 -13.80 12.24 -1.14
C GLY A 58 -12.34 12.67 -1.12
N THR A 59 -12.10 13.95 -0.82
CA THR A 59 -10.83 14.40 -0.23
C THR A 59 -10.74 13.83 1.18
N GLY A 60 -10.69 12.50 1.25
CA GLY A 60 -10.74 11.70 2.46
C GLY A 60 -9.43 11.81 3.19
N THR A 61 -9.29 12.87 3.99
CA THR A 61 -8.43 12.88 5.17
C THR A 61 -9.00 11.94 6.24
N GLY A 62 -9.24 10.68 5.88
CA GLY A 62 -9.02 9.61 6.82
C GLY A 62 -7.53 9.62 7.19
N SER A 63 -7.18 9.16 8.38
CA SER A 63 -5.78 8.85 8.67
C SER A 63 -5.39 7.69 7.77
N GLY A 64 -4.82 8.00 6.60
CA GLY A 64 -4.22 7.00 5.75
C GLY A 64 -3.12 6.26 6.50
N GLY A 65 -2.59 5.20 5.88
CA GLY A 65 -1.43 4.50 6.42
C GLY A 65 -0.31 5.45 6.85
N THR A 66 0.53 5.02 7.79
CA THR A 66 1.58 5.84 8.43
C THR A 66 2.48 6.60 7.44
N HIS A 67 2.58 6.12 6.20
CA HIS A 67 3.40 6.67 5.13
C HIS A 67 2.58 7.10 3.89
N GLY A 68 1.26 7.15 4.01
CA GLY A 68 0.34 7.66 3.00
C GLY A 68 -0.76 6.68 2.59
N ARG A 69 -1.47 7.04 1.52
CA ARG A 69 -2.62 6.27 0.99
C ARG A 69 -2.73 6.47 -0.52
N ILE A 70 -3.05 5.38 -1.23
CA ILE A 70 -3.34 5.39 -2.66
C ILE A 70 -4.78 4.91 -2.88
N ASP A 71 -5.54 5.68 -3.65
CA ASP A 71 -6.87 5.36 -4.16
C ASP A 71 -6.84 5.22 -5.67
N TYR A 72 -7.71 4.37 -6.20
CA TYR A 72 -7.93 4.23 -7.63
C TYR A 72 -9.42 4.01 -7.93
N THR A 73 -9.88 4.58 -9.04
CA THR A 73 -11.28 4.48 -9.50
C THR A 73 -11.35 4.32 -11.02
N GLY A 74 -12.43 3.74 -11.56
CA GLY A 74 -12.59 3.51 -12.99
C GLY A 74 -12.95 2.06 -13.29
N ALA A 75 -12.18 1.39 -14.16
CA ALA A 75 -12.42 0.00 -14.55
C ALA A 75 -12.47 -0.99 -13.36
N ILE A 76 -11.69 -0.69 -12.32
CA ILE A 76 -11.87 -1.20 -10.96
C ILE A 76 -11.76 -0.02 -9.99
N SER A 77 -12.28 -0.15 -8.77
CA SER A 77 -12.19 0.88 -7.74
C SER A 77 -11.77 0.28 -6.40
N GLY A 78 -10.96 1.02 -5.65
CA GLY A 78 -10.42 0.58 -4.37
C GLY A 78 -9.29 1.51 -3.92
N GLY A 79 -8.51 1.04 -2.95
CA GLY A 79 -7.35 1.76 -2.44
C GLY A 79 -6.61 0.93 -1.40
N PHE A 80 -5.45 1.41 -0.97
CA PHE A 80 -4.69 0.79 0.10
C PHE A 80 -3.93 1.84 0.92
N ASP A 81 -3.80 1.55 2.20
CA ASP A 81 -3.02 2.32 3.16
C ASP A 81 -1.57 1.85 3.15
N VAL A 82 -0.63 2.79 3.13
CA VAL A 82 0.79 2.49 3.13
C VAL A 82 1.32 2.56 4.56
N THR A 83 1.33 1.40 5.21
CA THR A 83 1.78 1.20 6.59
C THR A 83 3.23 0.72 6.68
N THR A 84 3.82 0.32 5.55
CA THR A 84 5.21 -0.14 5.40
C THR A 84 6.09 0.94 4.78
N SER A 85 7.41 0.73 4.82
CA SER A 85 8.40 1.67 4.29
C SER A 85 8.14 2.08 2.84
N VAL A 86 8.36 3.35 2.54
CA VAL A 86 8.32 3.94 1.19
C VAL A 86 9.74 4.25 0.76
N GLY A 87 10.16 3.60 -0.33
CA GLY A 87 11.49 3.72 -0.91
C GLY A 87 11.54 4.87 -1.91
N CYS A 88 12.53 5.74 -1.79
CA CYS A 88 12.66 6.94 -2.62
C CYS A 88 14.09 7.10 -3.13
N VAL A 89 14.23 7.42 -4.42
CA VAL A 89 15.53 7.59 -5.10
C VAL A 89 15.69 9.04 -5.53
N THR A 90 16.82 9.65 -5.18
CA THR A 90 17.16 11.04 -5.49
C THR A 90 18.40 11.17 -6.35
N LEU A 91 18.44 12.19 -7.21
CA LEU A 91 19.60 12.54 -8.01
C LEU A 91 19.71 14.06 -8.09
N ALA A 92 20.92 14.60 -7.83
CA ALA A 92 21.18 16.04 -7.83
C ALA A 92 20.12 16.84 -7.01
N GLY A 93 19.70 16.28 -5.87
CA GLY A 93 18.73 16.91 -4.97
C GLY A 93 17.28 16.90 -5.44
N LYS A 94 16.93 16.13 -6.48
CA LYS A 94 15.54 15.93 -6.94
C LYS A 94 15.10 14.48 -6.72
N LEU A 95 13.85 14.28 -6.35
CA LEU A 95 13.23 12.95 -6.31
C LEU A 95 13.01 12.44 -7.75
N LEU A 96 13.53 11.25 -8.05
CA LEU A 96 13.37 10.59 -9.34
C LEU A 96 12.36 9.45 -9.29
N ALA A 97 12.40 8.62 -8.26
CA ALA A 97 11.55 7.43 -8.16
C ALA A 97 11.01 7.22 -6.75
N VAL A 98 9.82 6.62 -6.66
CA VAL A 98 9.12 6.25 -5.43
C VAL A 98 8.55 4.85 -5.59
N THR A 99 8.69 3.99 -4.58
CA THR A 99 8.01 2.68 -4.49
C THR A 99 7.36 2.51 -3.12
N ALA A 100 6.16 1.94 -3.12
CA ALA A 100 5.42 1.57 -1.91
C ALA A 100 4.89 0.13 -2.05
N PRO A 101 5.37 -0.83 -1.22
CA PRO A 101 6.52 -0.74 -0.31
C PRO A 101 7.89 -0.42 -0.97
N ASP A 102 8.90 -0.14 -0.14
CA ASP A 102 10.32 -0.04 -0.54
C ASP A 102 10.85 -1.39 -1.05
N THR A 103 11.27 -1.44 -2.31
CA THR A 103 11.87 -2.63 -2.92
C THR A 103 13.21 -3.01 -2.32
N ASN A 104 13.88 -2.08 -1.64
CA ASN A 104 15.22 -2.24 -1.08
C ASN A 104 15.19 -2.56 0.43
N ASP A 105 14.00 -2.83 0.99
CA ASP A 105 13.89 -3.20 2.40
C ASP A 105 14.41 -4.62 2.64
N ALA A 106 15.70 -4.73 2.95
CA ALA A 106 16.40 -5.99 3.19
C ALA A 106 15.79 -6.84 4.32
N SER A 107 14.95 -6.25 5.18
CA SER A 107 14.21 -6.99 6.23
C SER A 107 12.90 -7.61 5.75
N ALA A 108 12.32 -7.13 4.65
CA ALA A 108 11.04 -7.60 4.11
C ALA A 108 10.90 -7.30 2.60
N PRO A 109 11.70 -7.93 1.72
CA PRO A 109 11.67 -7.65 0.29
C PRO A 109 10.30 -8.00 -0.30
N THR A 110 9.55 -6.98 -0.68
CA THR A 110 8.15 -7.08 -1.11
C THR A 110 7.98 -6.38 -2.45
N ALA A 111 7.20 -6.98 -3.37
CA ALA A 111 6.87 -6.33 -4.64
C ALA A 111 6.03 -5.05 -4.37
N PRO A 112 6.31 -3.93 -5.04
CA PRO A 112 5.62 -2.68 -4.77
C PRO A 112 4.22 -2.69 -5.38
N SER A 113 3.20 -2.36 -4.59
CA SER A 113 1.82 -2.17 -5.07
C SER A 113 1.67 -0.85 -5.84
N PHE A 114 2.56 0.12 -5.60
CA PHE A 114 2.67 1.32 -6.40
C PHE A 114 4.12 1.71 -6.63
N GLY A 115 4.44 2.12 -7.85
CA GLY A 115 5.73 2.69 -8.22
C GLY A 115 5.55 3.86 -9.16
N ALA A 116 6.36 4.91 -9.01
CA ALA A 116 6.36 6.06 -9.90
C ALA A 116 7.75 6.61 -10.14
N ASN A 117 8.03 7.01 -11.39
CA ASN A 117 9.14 7.89 -11.74
C ASN A 117 8.59 9.29 -12.01
N VAL A 118 9.25 10.32 -11.48
CA VAL A 118 8.79 11.73 -11.51
C VAL A 118 9.70 12.64 -12.35
N GLY A 119 10.48 12.03 -13.24
CA GLY A 119 11.32 12.71 -14.22
C GLY A 119 10.53 13.30 -15.39
N VAL A 120 11.26 13.70 -16.44
CA VAL A 120 10.70 14.37 -17.64
C VAL A 120 9.68 13.47 -18.36
N GLU A 121 9.99 12.19 -18.47
CA GLU A 121 9.09 11.13 -18.96
C GLU A 121 8.61 10.32 -17.75
N GLY A 122 7.79 10.95 -16.92
CA GLY A 122 7.30 10.35 -15.68
C GLY A 122 6.53 9.05 -15.95
N THR A 123 6.73 8.02 -15.15
CA THR A 123 5.97 6.77 -15.27
C THR A 123 5.24 6.46 -13.97
N ALA A 124 4.12 5.76 -14.05
CA ALA A 124 3.42 5.26 -12.88
C ALA A 124 2.91 3.84 -13.13
N VAL A 125 2.98 3.01 -12.10
CA VAL A 125 2.56 1.61 -12.08
C VAL A 125 1.76 1.37 -10.81
N LEU A 126 0.62 0.70 -10.95
CA LEU A 126 -0.24 0.24 -9.87
C LEU A 126 -0.46 -1.26 -10.03
N VAL A 127 -0.27 -2.01 -8.96
CA VAL A 127 -0.65 -3.43 -8.84
C VAL A 127 -1.70 -3.50 -7.74
N THR A 128 -2.91 -3.92 -8.10
CA THR A 128 -4.05 -4.00 -7.16
C THR A 128 -4.12 -5.37 -6.47
N PRO A 129 -4.89 -5.53 -5.37
CA PRO A 129 -4.89 -6.77 -4.57
C PRO A 129 -5.35 -8.04 -5.31
N ASP A 130 -6.08 -7.88 -6.41
CA ASP A 130 -6.46 -8.94 -7.36
C ASP A 130 -5.35 -9.29 -8.38
N ASN A 131 -4.19 -8.64 -8.29
CA ASN A 131 -3.06 -8.68 -9.21
C ASN A 131 -3.32 -8.07 -10.60
N SER A 132 -4.35 -7.24 -10.75
CA SER A 132 -4.49 -6.41 -11.96
C SER A 132 -3.39 -5.35 -12.00
N ILE A 133 -2.72 -5.22 -13.16
CA ILE A 133 -1.60 -4.28 -13.35
C ILE A 133 -2.05 -3.14 -14.26
N PHE A 134 -1.88 -1.91 -13.79
CA PHE A 134 -2.11 -0.70 -14.56
C PHE A 134 -0.83 0.13 -14.64
N LEU A 135 -0.52 0.68 -15.80
CA LEU A 135 0.68 1.49 -16.01
C LEU A 135 0.42 2.65 -16.98
N LYS A 136 1.29 3.66 -16.91
CA LYS A 136 1.37 4.73 -17.90
C LYS A 136 2.79 5.27 -17.99
N ALA A 137 3.29 5.39 -19.23
CA ALA A 137 4.38 6.30 -19.57
C ALA A 137 3.81 7.71 -19.81
N ASP A 138 4.59 8.74 -19.49
CA ASP A 138 4.16 10.15 -19.47
C ASP A 138 2.96 10.38 -18.52
N ALA A 139 3.06 9.79 -17.33
CA ALA A 139 2.10 9.86 -16.25
C ALA A 139 1.97 11.29 -15.71
N GLN A 140 0.87 11.95 -16.06
CA GLN A 140 0.51 13.29 -15.58
C GLN A 140 -0.07 13.23 -14.16
N GLY A 141 -0.04 14.36 -13.45
CA GLY A 141 -0.60 14.48 -12.10
C GLY A 141 0.30 13.97 -10.97
N LEU A 142 1.54 13.58 -11.27
CA LEU A 142 2.57 13.32 -10.27
C LEU A 142 3.23 14.65 -9.87
N SER A 143 3.37 14.90 -8.57
CA SER A 143 4.00 16.11 -8.04
C SER A 143 4.74 15.81 -6.74
N VAL A 144 5.82 16.55 -6.46
CA VAL A 144 6.72 16.27 -5.34
C VAL A 144 6.98 17.52 -4.54
N ALA A 145 6.92 17.40 -3.22
CA ALA A 145 7.37 18.41 -2.26
C ALA A 145 8.51 17.83 -1.39
N LYS A 146 9.41 18.71 -0.91
CA LYS A 146 10.36 18.39 0.17
C LYS A 146 10.10 19.32 1.35
N HIS A 147 9.92 18.77 2.54
CA HIS A 147 9.79 19.51 3.79
C HIS A 147 10.88 19.04 4.75
N GLY A 148 11.90 19.87 4.97
CA GLY A 148 13.12 19.45 5.64
C GLY A 148 13.83 18.36 4.84
N ASP A 149 13.96 17.16 5.42
CA ASP A 149 14.50 15.97 4.75
C ASP A 149 13.46 14.96 4.30
N VAL A 150 12.18 15.23 4.58
CA VAL A 150 11.07 14.38 4.17
C VAL A 150 10.62 14.78 2.76
N TRP A 151 10.62 13.82 1.85
CA TRP A 151 10.03 13.93 0.53
C TRP A 151 8.59 13.39 0.55
N THR A 152 7.67 14.08 -0.13
CA THR A 152 6.28 13.64 -0.30
C THR A 152 5.92 13.66 -1.78
N LEU A 153 5.48 12.52 -2.30
CA LEU A 153 4.85 12.40 -3.61
C LEU A 153 3.33 12.62 -3.43
N THR A 154 2.74 13.45 -4.27
CA THR A 154 1.28 13.57 -4.42
C THR A 154 0.90 13.11 -5.83
N VAL A 155 -0.08 12.21 -5.90
CA VAL A 155 -0.66 11.66 -7.12
C VAL A 155 -2.06 12.27 -7.26
N SER A 156 -2.34 12.96 -8.36
CA SER A 156 -3.57 13.74 -8.52
C SER A 156 -4.18 13.52 -9.90
N GLY A 157 -5.18 12.61 -9.96
CA GLY A 157 -5.91 12.32 -11.19
C GLY A 157 -5.11 11.56 -12.24
N THR A 158 -4.06 10.83 -11.85
CA THR A 158 -3.17 10.12 -12.76
C THR A 158 -3.89 8.92 -13.38
N GLN A 159 -4.26 9.02 -14.66
CA GLN A 159 -4.81 7.88 -15.40
C GLN A 159 -3.73 6.84 -15.70
N LEU A 160 -4.02 5.56 -15.44
CA LEU A 160 -3.22 4.41 -15.81
C LEU A 160 -4.05 3.46 -16.69
N GLY A 161 -3.45 2.94 -17.76
CA GLY A 161 -4.08 1.92 -18.61
C GLY A 161 -3.73 0.52 -18.15
N ALA A 162 -4.62 -0.46 -18.36
CA ALA A 162 -4.33 -1.86 -18.05
C ALA A 162 -3.17 -2.38 -18.92
N ALA A 163 -2.23 -3.10 -18.29
CA ALA A 163 -1.01 -3.58 -18.94
C ALA A 163 -1.27 -4.64 -20.03
N ASP A 164 -2.47 -5.26 -20.02
CA ASP A 164 -2.94 -6.22 -21.02
C ASP A 164 -3.42 -5.57 -22.34
N GLY A 165 -3.50 -4.23 -22.39
CA GLY A 165 -3.97 -3.50 -23.56
C GLY A 165 -5.49 -3.53 -23.76
N ALA A 166 -6.28 -4.06 -22.82
CA ALA A 166 -7.73 -4.26 -22.97
C ALA A 166 -8.59 -2.96 -22.91
N GLY A 167 -7.98 -1.78 -23.10
CA GLY A 167 -8.66 -0.47 -23.07
C GLY A 167 -9.21 -0.03 -21.72
N LYS A 168 -9.10 -0.88 -20.68
CA LYS A 168 -9.46 -0.54 -19.29
C LYS A 168 -8.48 0.48 -18.73
N ALA A 169 -8.99 1.43 -17.96
CA ALA A 169 -8.18 2.42 -17.27
C ALA A 169 -8.69 2.68 -15.85
N VAL A 170 -7.79 3.10 -14.97
CA VAL A 170 -8.08 3.62 -13.64
C VAL A 170 -7.49 5.01 -13.49
N THR A 171 -8.11 5.83 -12.65
CA THR A 171 -7.62 7.15 -12.22
C THR A 171 -7.13 7.03 -10.80
N VAL A 172 -5.86 7.34 -10.57
CA VAL A 172 -5.18 7.20 -9.28
C VAL A 172 -5.05 8.55 -8.59
N THR A 173 -5.29 8.57 -7.29
CA THR A 173 -5.12 9.73 -6.40
C THR A 173 -4.50 9.28 -5.09
N GLY A 174 -3.68 10.12 -4.47
CA GLY A 174 -3.12 9.79 -3.17
C GLY A 174 -1.90 10.61 -2.80
N HIS A 175 -1.27 10.25 -1.68
CA HIS A 175 -0.01 10.82 -1.25
C HIS A 175 0.86 9.73 -0.63
N LEU A 176 2.17 9.85 -0.77
CA LEU A 176 3.18 8.96 -0.20
C LEU A 176 4.31 9.78 0.41
N THR A 177 4.69 9.45 1.64
CA THR A 177 5.77 10.08 2.38
C THR A 177 6.97 9.14 2.42
N CYS A 178 8.08 9.56 1.83
CA CYS A 178 9.32 8.79 1.77
C CYS A 178 9.85 8.49 3.18
N THR A 179 10.08 7.22 3.49
CA THR A 179 10.69 6.79 4.77
C THR A 179 12.18 6.48 4.62
N LYS A 180 12.58 6.01 3.43
CA LYS A 180 13.97 5.70 3.08
C LYS A 180 14.32 6.44 1.80
N THR A 181 15.36 7.26 1.84
CA THR A 181 15.85 7.99 0.67
C THR A 181 17.26 7.52 0.33
N THR A 182 17.50 7.18 -0.93
CA THR A 182 18.81 6.82 -1.47
C THR A 182 19.22 7.78 -2.60
N GLY A 183 20.51 7.80 -2.96
CA GLY A 183 21.05 8.64 -4.03
C GLY A 183 21.74 9.92 -3.54
N THR A 184 21.81 10.94 -4.40
CA THR A 184 22.66 12.14 -4.18
C THR A 184 21.86 13.43 -4.03
N GLY A 185 22.24 14.22 -3.01
CA GLY A 185 21.74 15.59 -2.80
C GLY A 185 22.23 16.57 -3.86
N ALA A 186 21.69 17.79 -3.81
CA ALA A 186 22.27 18.93 -4.53
C ALA A 186 23.49 19.41 -3.73
N SER A 187 24.65 19.41 -4.38
CA SER A 187 25.93 19.93 -3.87
C SER A 187 26.06 21.44 -4.07
#